data_AF-A0A086N035-F1
#
_entry.id   AF-A0A086N035-F1
#
_cell.length_a   1.000
_cell.length_b   1.000
_cell.length_c   1.000
_cell.angle_alpha   90.00
_cell.angle_beta   90.00
_cell.angle_gamma   90.00
#
_symmetry.space_group_name_H-M   'P 1'
#
loop_
_entity.id
_entity.type
_entity.pdbx_description
1 polymer ?
#
loop_
_entity_poly.entity_id
_entity_poly.type
_entity_poly.pdbx_seq_one_letter_code
_entity_poly.pdbx_strand_id
1 'polypeptide(L)' 'MSNDHADDIGLRFALQVTGFRLTTDPPAPGTPLARILACASEHGYENLTDEHFDMAKLGLL' A
#
# COMPACT_ATOMS: atom_id res chain seq x y z
N MET A 1 -11.89 25.18 3.62
CA MET A 1 -12.80 24.02 3.58
C MET A 1 -11.92 22.82 3.26
N SER A 2 -11.72 21.89 4.20
CA SER A 2 -10.81 20.75 4.00
C SER A 2 -11.43 19.75 3.03
N ASN A 3 -10.69 19.35 1.99
CA ASN A 3 -11.13 18.34 1.01
C ASN A 3 -11.17 16.92 1.60
N ASP A 4 -10.60 16.70 2.79
CA ASP A 4 -10.51 15.39 3.45
C ASP A 4 -11.87 14.68 3.60
N HIS A 5 -12.95 15.45 3.77
CA HIS A 5 -14.29 14.88 3.95
C HIS A 5 -14.91 14.36 2.65
N ALA A 6 -14.56 14.97 1.51
CA ALA A 6 -15.05 14.54 0.20
C ALA A 6 -14.35 13.25 -0.25
N ASP A 7 -13.05 13.15 -0.02
CA ASP A 7 -12.24 11.98 -0.36
C ASP A 7 -12.64 10.76 0.48
N ASP A 8 -12.97 10.95 1.77
CA ASP A 8 -13.46 9.87 2.65
C ASP A 8 -14.84 9.33 2.21
N ILE A 9 -15.75 10.19 1.74
CA ILE A 9 -17.04 9.75 1.18
C ILE A 9 -16.82 8.95 -0.10
N GLY A 10 -15.98 9.45 -1.00
CA GLY A 10 -15.65 8.79 -2.26
C GLY A 10 -15.03 7.41 -2.05
N LEU A 11 -14.04 7.32 -1.15
CA LEU A 11 -13.38 6.06 -0.81
C LEU A 11 -14.37 5.05 -0.21
N ARG A 12 -15.20 5.45 0.76
CA ARG A 12 -16.20 4.56 1.37
C ARG A 12 -17.20 4.03 0.36
N PHE A 13 -17.69 4.89 -0.55
CA PHE A 13 -18.57 4.46 -1.65
C PHE A 13 -17.87 3.43 -2.54
N ALA A 14 -16.61 3.69 -2.95
CA ALA A 14 -15.85 2.78 -3.79
C ALA A 14 -15.64 1.42 -3.11
N LEU A 15 -15.26 1.40 -1.83
CA LEU A 15 -15.10 0.18 -1.04
C LEU A 15 -16.42 -0.61 -0.96
N GLN A 16 -17.55 0.06 -0.72
CA GLN A 16 -18.86 -0.57 -0.66
C GLN A 16 -19.27 -1.19 -2.01
N VAL A 17 -19.11 -0.46 -3.12
CA VAL A 17 -19.47 -0.94 -4.46
C VAL A 17 -18.60 -2.10 -4.91
N THR A 18 -17.31 -2.07 -4.57
CA THR A 18 -16.35 -3.10 -4.97
C THR A 18 -16.29 -4.29 -4.00
N GLY A 19 -16.99 -4.21 -2.87
CA GLY A 19 -17.01 -5.26 -1.84
C GLY A 19 -15.69 -5.40 -1.07
N PHE A 20 -14.80 -4.41 -1.16
CA PHE A 20 -13.54 -4.38 -0.42
C PHE A 20 -13.71 -3.73 0.95
N ARG A 21 -12.82 -4.10 1.87
CA ARG A 21 -12.72 -3.49 3.21
C ARG A 21 -11.30 -2.96 3.39
N LEU A 22 -11.19 -1.71 3.83
CA LEU A 22 -9.90 -1.15 4.26
C LEU A 22 -9.48 -1.84 5.57
N THR A 23 -8.23 -2.26 5.68
CA THR A 23 -7.68 -2.84 6.91
C THR A 23 -6.33 -2.21 7.25
N THR A 24 -6.01 -2.19 8.54
CA THR A 24 -4.69 -1.83 9.07
C THR A 24 -3.86 -3.06 9.45
N ASP A 25 -4.35 -4.26 9.14
CA ASP A 25 -3.61 -5.50 9.36
C ASP A 25 -2.31 -5.50 8.52
N PRO A 26 -1.26 -6.21 8.96
CA PRO A 26 -0.07 -6.39 8.15
C PRO A 26 -0.41 -6.97 6.78
N PRO A 27 0.27 -6.52 5.70
CA PRO A 27 0.02 -7.08 4.38
C PRO A 27 0.35 -8.58 4.36
N ALA A 28 -0.40 -9.34 3.58
CA ALA A 28 -0.15 -10.77 3.45
C ALA A 28 1.30 -11.04 2.96
N PRO A 29 1.97 -12.08 3.50
CA PRO A 29 3.34 -12.42 3.10
C PRO A 29 3.46 -12.61 1.58
N GLY A 30 4.60 -12.22 1.01
CA GLY A 30 4.90 -12.38 -0.41
C GLY A 30 4.17 -11.42 -1.35
N THR A 31 3.22 -10.62 -0.86
CA THR A 31 2.65 -9.50 -1.63
C THR A 31 3.72 -8.43 -1.90
N PRO A 32 3.59 -7.65 -2.99
CA PRO A 32 4.54 -6.57 -3.28
C PRO A 32 4.69 -5.60 -2.11
N LEU A 33 3.59 -5.23 -1.44
CA LEU A 33 3.63 -4.35 -0.28
C LEU A 33 4.39 -4.97 0.90
N ALA A 34 4.18 -6.27 1.18
CA ALA A 34 4.93 -6.94 2.24
C ALA A 34 6.44 -6.97 1.98
N ARG A 35 6.86 -7.17 0.72
CA ARG A 35 8.28 -7.15 0.33
C ARG A 35 8.90 -5.76 0.49
N ILE A 36 8.20 -4.71 0.06
CA ILE A 36 8.66 -3.33 0.20
C ILE A 36 8.82 -2.95 1.67
N LEU A 37 7.85 -3.30 2.52
CA LEU A 37 7.95 -3.03 3.96
C LEU A 37 9.14 -3.77 4.60
N ALA A 38 9.42 -5.00 4.17
CA ALA A 38 10.61 -5.73 4.62
C ALA A 38 11.90 -5.02 4.20
N CYS A 39 12.04 -4.66 2.91
CA CYS A 39 13.19 -3.91 2.39
C CYS A 39 13.39 -2.57 3.12
N ALA A 40 12.30 -1.83 3.36
CA ALA A 40 12.34 -0.57 4.09
C ALA A 40 12.74 -0.76 5.57
N SER A 41 12.35 -1.87 6.19
CA SER A 41 12.74 -2.17 7.57
C SER A 41 14.24 -2.47 7.71
N GLU A 42 14.86 -2.99 6.65
CA GLU A 42 16.29 -3.32 6.62
C GLU A 42 17.16 -2.14 6.19
N HIS A 43 16.68 -1.34 5.24
CA HIS A 43 17.48 -0.30 4.58
C HIS A 43 17.04 1.13 4.87
N GLY A 44 15.91 1.33 5.55
CA GLY A 44 15.30 2.65 5.77
C GLY A 44 14.31 3.02 4.66
N TYR A 45 13.22 3.67 5.04
CA TYR A 45 12.15 4.07 4.11
C TYR A 45 12.62 5.13 3.11
N GLU A 46 13.56 5.97 3.52
CA GLU A 46 14.16 7.04 2.71
C GLU A 46 15.02 6.51 1.55
N ASN A 47 15.43 5.24 1.59
CA ASN A 47 16.24 4.61 0.56
C ASN A 47 15.40 3.82 -0.45
N LEU A 48 14.08 3.80 -0.29
CA LEU A 48 13.19 3.24 -1.30
C LEU A 48 13.21 4.10 -2.57
N THR A 49 13.36 3.42 -3.68
CA THR A 49 13.32 4.00 -5.04
C THR A 49 12.27 3.28 -5.85
N ASP A 50 11.84 3.88 -6.97
CA ASP A 50 10.86 3.27 -7.89
C ASP A 50 11.26 1.86 -8.35
N GLU A 51 12.56 1.59 -8.48
CA GLU A 51 13.09 0.27 -8.83
C GLU A 51 12.70 -0.80 -7.80
N HIS A 52 12.70 -0.48 -6.51
CA HIS A 52 12.27 -1.40 -5.47
C HIS A 52 10.77 -1.73 -5.59
N PHE A 53 9.94 -0.77 -5.99
CA PHE A 53 8.52 -1.01 -6.23
C PHE A 53 8.29 -1.92 -7.43
N ASP A 54 9.07 -1.75 -8.50
CA ASP A 54 8.96 -2.60 -9.68
C ASP A 54 9.49 -4.01 -9.43
N MET A 55 10.63 -4.15 -8.73
CA MET A 55 11.14 -5.44 -8.29
C MET A 55 10.13 -6.17 -7.38
N ALA A 56 9.46 -5.46 -6.47
CA ALA A 56 8.45 -6.05 -5.59
C ALA A 56 7.22 -6.56 -6.35
N LYS A 57 6.75 -5.84 -7.39
CA LYS A 57 5.66 -6.29 -8.27
C LYS A 57 6.03 -7.55 -9.05
N LEU A 58 7.29 -7.63 -9.50
CA LEU A 58 7.83 -8.78 -10.22
C LEU A 58 8.19 -9.95 -9.28
N GLY A 59 8.18 -9.73 -7.98
CA GLY A 59 8.56 -10.71 -6.98
C GLY A 59 10.07 -11.00 -6.93
N LEU A 60 10.88 -10.02 -7.34
CA LEU A 60 12.35 -10.07 -7.36
C LEU A 60 13.00 -9.36 -6.17
N LEU A 61 12.17 -8.71 -5.34
CA LEU A 61 12.54 -8.17 -4.04
C LEU A 61 12.39 -9.23 -2.94
#